data_AF-A0A2N7QU14-F1
#
_entry.id   AF-A0A2N7QU14-F1
#
_cell.length_a   1.000
_cell.length_b   1.000
_cell.length_c   1.000
_cell.angle_alpha   90.00
_cell.angle_beta   90.00
_cell.angle_gamma   90.00
#
_symmetry.space_group_name_H-M   'P 1'
#
loop_
_entity.id
_entity.type
_entity.pdbx_description
1 polymer ?
#
loop_
_entity_poly.entity_id
_entity_poly.type
_entity_poly.pdbx_seq_one_letter_code
_entity_poly.pdbx_strand_id
1 'polypeptide(L)'
;MSQDDQNPLMRRAYVVRASSHLLVHLAKHDEADLAESLSLPSVVMTEPLQYEGKLEGHRSLILSKCKSGFIAELSEQIGDRFTSLFGDLPAIAVFDAWWLAEEADTVEIATDW
;
A
#
# COMPACT_ATOMS: atom_id res chain seq x y z
N MET A 1 38.03 1.49 11.39
CA MET A 1 37.23 1.62 10.16
C MET A 1 36.23 0.48 10.20
N SER A 2 34.97 0.79 10.54
CA SER A 2 33.93 -0.22 10.75
C SER A 2 33.44 -0.73 9.41
N GLN A 3 33.39 -2.05 9.24
CA GLN A 3 32.92 -2.75 8.02
C GLN A 3 31.38 -2.73 7.86
N ASP A 4 30.67 -1.81 8.51
CA ASP A 4 29.19 -1.77 8.54
C ASP A 4 28.56 -0.97 7.39
N ASP A 5 29.35 -0.32 6.52
CA ASP A 5 28.85 0.65 5.52
C ASP A 5 28.47 0.03 4.14
N GLN A 6 28.34 -1.30 4.02
CA GLN A 6 28.02 -1.94 2.74
C GLN A 6 26.82 -2.89 2.76
N ASN A 7 25.86 -2.70 3.67
CA ASN A 7 24.55 -3.30 3.44
C ASN A 7 23.76 -2.37 2.51
N PRO A 8 23.40 -2.78 1.28
CA PRO A 8 22.55 -1.97 0.44
C PRO A 8 21.26 -1.71 1.22
N LEU A 9 20.83 -0.45 1.29
CA LEU A 9 19.57 -0.06 1.89
C LEU A 9 18.46 -0.84 1.17
N MET A 10 18.03 -1.97 1.73
CA MET A 10 16.97 -2.79 1.15
C MET A 10 15.67 -2.02 1.33
N ARG A 11 15.20 -1.40 0.25
CA ARG A 11 13.82 -0.93 0.17
C ARG A 11 12.93 -2.15 0.09
N ARG A 12 11.75 -2.10 0.72
CA ARG A 12 10.70 -3.08 0.51
C ARG A 12 9.65 -2.48 -0.40
N ALA A 13 9.12 -3.29 -1.29
CA ALA A 13 7.96 -2.92 -2.09
C ALA A 13 6.79 -3.83 -1.73
N TYR A 14 5.59 -3.27 -1.80
CA TYR A 14 4.35 -4.01 -1.72
C TYR A 14 3.54 -3.72 -2.97
N VAL A 15 3.07 -4.78 -3.62
CA VAL A 15 2.07 -4.68 -4.67
C VAL A 15 0.70 -4.71 -3.99
N VAL A 16 0.01 -3.58 -4.05
CA VAL A 16 -1.35 -3.41 -3.56
C VAL A 16 -2.33 -3.71 -4.68
N ARG A 17 -3.32 -4.55 -4.40
CA ARG A 17 -4.38 -4.92 -5.34
C ARG A 17 -5.75 -4.71 -4.70
N ALA A 18 -6.70 -4.21 -5.47
CA ALA A 18 -8.10 -4.22 -5.08
C ALA A 18 -8.56 -5.67 -4.85
N SER A 19 -9.28 -5.91 -3.74
CA SER A 19 -9.98 -7.17 -3.54
C SER A 19 -11.16 -7.28 -4.52
N SER A 20 -11.59 -8.51 -4.81
CA SER A 20 -12.82 -8.73 -5.57
C SER A 20 -14.05 -8.12 -4.88
N HIS A 21 -14.04 -8.06 -3.54
CA HIS A 21 -15.12 -7.45 -2.76
C HIS A 21 -15.20 -5.94 -2.96
N LEU A 22 -14.06 -5.26 -3.08
CA LEU A 22 -13.99 -3.83 -3.38
C LEU A 22 -14.62 -3.52 -4.75
N LEU A 23 -14.27 -4.30 -5.79
CA LEU A 23 -14.82 -4.08 -7.13
C LEU A 23 -16.34 -4.27 -7.17
N VAL A 24 -16.84 -5.30 -6.49
CA VAL A 24 -18.29 -5.55 -6.35
C VAL A 24 -18.97 -4.43 -5.55
N HIS A 25 -18.30 -3.90 -4.52
CA HIS A 25 -18.81 -2.80 -3.71
C HIS A 25 -18.95 -1.52 -4.52
N LEU A 26 -17.90 -1.10 -5.24
CA LEU A 26 -17.94 0.09 -6.10
C LEU A 26 -18.97 -0.02 -7.22
N ALA A 27 -19.15 -1.22 -7.79
CA ALA A 27 -20.19 -1.46 -8.79
C ALA A 27 -21.61 -1.24 -8.24
N LYS A 28 -21.85 -1.49 -6.94
CA LYS A 28 -23.16 -1.20 -6.29
C LYS A 28 -23.38 0.29 -6.03
N HIS A 29 -22.31 1.08 -6.04
CA HIS A 29 -22.34 2.53 -5.85
C HIS A 29 -22.29 3.29 -7.18
N ASP A 30 -22.42 2.60 -8.32
CA ASP A 30 -22.30 3.16 -9.67
C ASP A 30 -20.95 3.85 -9.94
N GLU A 31 -19.89 3.46 -9.22
CA GLU A 31 -18.53 4.01 -9.34
C GLU A 31 -17.66 3.16 -10.29
N ALA A 32 -18.13 2.97 -11.53
CA ALA A 32 -17.46 2.11 -12.52
C ALA A 32 -16.06 2.61 -12.91
N ASP A 33 -15.90 3.92 -13.13
CA ASP A 33 -14.62 4.53 -13.49
C ASP A 33 -13.58 4.39 -12.36
N LEU A 34 -14.04 4.51 -11.11
CA LEU A 34 -13.19 4.31 -9.94
C LEU A 34 -12.81 2.83 -9.77
N ALA A 35 -13.74 1.92 -10.04
CA ALA A 35 -13.46 0.48 -10.02
C ALA A 35 -12.42 0.09 -11.08
N GLU A 36 -12.49 0.65 -12.29
CA GLU A 36 -11.49 0.45 -13.34
C GLU A 36 -10.12 0.98 -12.90
N SER A 37 -10.07 2.22 -12.41
CA SER A 37 -8.84 2.84 -11.92
C SER A 37 -8.18 2.04 -10.79
N LEU A 38 -8.96 1.59 -9.81
CA LEU A 38 -8.46 0.84 -8.65
C LEU A 38 -8.20 -0.65 -8.94
N SER A 39 -8.63 -1.17 -10.09
CA SER A 39 -8.36 -2.56 -10.48
C SER A 39 -6.89 -2.78 -10.86
N LEU A 40 -6.18 -1.71 -11.23
CA LEU A 40 -4.77 -1.77 -11.56
C LEU A 40 -3.91 -1.94 -10.30
N PRO A 41 -2.93 -2.86 -10.31
CA PRO A 41 -2.00 -3.00 -9.20
C PRO A 41 -1.23 -1.70 -8.95
N SER A 42 -1.14 -1.29 -7.69
CA SER A 42 -0.36 -0.13 -7.26
C SER A 42 0.87 -0.60 -6.50
N VAL A 43 2.05 -0.03 -6.80
CA VAL A 43 3.27 -0.34 -6.05
C VAL A 43 3.47 0.70 -4.96
N VAL A 44 3.54 0.25 -3.71
CA VAL A 44 3.88 1.07 -2.56
C VAL A 44 5.28 0.69 -2.10
N MET A 45 6.21 1.66 -2.15
CA MET A 45 7.59 1.46 -1.72
C MET A 45 7.87 2.10 -0.37
N THR A 46 8.69 1.44 0.42
CA THR A 46 9.13 1.97 1.71
C THR A 46 10.38 2.82 1.52
N GLU A 47 10.51 3.86 2.34
CA GLU A 47 11.78 4.57 2.43
C GLU A 47 12.91 3.62 2.85
N PRO A 48 14.14 3.85 2.38
CA PRO A 48 15.30 3.07 2.79
C PRO A 48 15.57 3.26 4.29
N LEU A 49 15.26 2.26 5.11
CA LEU A 49 15.49 2.31 6.55
C LEU A 49 16.91 1.81 6.89
N GLN A 50 17.75 2.71 7.39
CA GLN A 50 19.17 2.47 7.74
C GLN A 50 19.41 1.35 8.76
N TYR A 51 18.37 0.82 9.41
CA TYR A 51 18.47 -0.09 10.56
C TYR A 51 17.85 -1.48 10.31
N GLU A 52 17.43 -1.80 9.08
CA GLU A 52 16.57 -2.94 8.75
C GLU A 52 17.24 -4.35 8.73
N GLY A 53 18.27 -4.56 9.53
CA GLY A 53 18.94 -5.85 9.65
C GLY A 53 18.50 -6.75 10.82
N LYS A 54 17.67 -6.28 11.78
CA LYS A 54 17.67 -6.88 13.13
C LYS A 54 16.39 -7.55 13.68
N LEU A 55 15.15 -7.26 13.23
CA LEU A 55 13.95 -7.89 13.85
C LEU A 55 12.74 -8.02 12.91
N GLU A 56 12.07 -9.18 12.93
CA GLU A 56 10.81 -9.46 12.20
C GLU A 56 9.65 -8.54 12.59
N GLY A 57 9.61 -8.06 13.84
CA GLY A 57 8.55 -7.17 14.34
C GLY A 57 8.42 -5.84 13.58
N HIS A 58 9.47 -5.40 12.89
CA HIS A 58 9.43 -4.18 12.09
C HIS A 58 8.73 -4.36 10.73
N ARG A 59 8.61 -5.60 10.21
CA ARG A 59 7.89 -5.85 8.94
C ARG A 59 6.42 -5.50 9.06
N SER A 60 5.77 -5.92 10.14
CA SER A 60 4.37 -5.58 10.42
C SER A 60 4.17 -4.07 10.59
N LEU A 61 5.13 -3.37 11.19
CA LEU A 61 5.09 -1.91 11.37
C LEU A 61 5.21 -1.18 10.03
N ILE A 62 6.15 -1.61 9.18
CA ILE A 62 6.37 -1.05 7.86
C ILE A 62 5.11 -1.24 6.99
N LEU A 63 4.56 -2.46 6.97
CA LEU A 63 3.32 -2.73 6.26
C LEU A 63 2.17 -1.86 6.79
N SER A 64 2.05 -1.68 8.11
CA SER A 64 1.02 -0.81 8.70
C SER A 64 1.15 0.66 8.27
N LYS A 65 2.39 1.14 8.11
CA LYS A 65 2.65 2.49 7.57
C LYS A 65 2.30 2.58 6.09
N CYS A 66 2.66 1.58 5.28
CA CYS A 66 2.28 1.52 3.86
C CYS A 66 0.77 1.54 3.67
N LYS A 67 0.04 0.73 4.44
CA LYS A 67 -1.43 0.70 4.41
C LYS A 67 -2.02 2.07 4.75
N SER A 68 -1.54 2.68 5.83
CA SER A 68 -2.01 4.01 6.27
C SER A 68 -1.73 5.09 5.23
N GLY A 69 -0.52 5.11 4.65
CA GLY A 69 -0.13 6.07 3.63
C GLY A 69 -0.95 5.94 2.34
N PHE A 70 -1.10 4.71 1.84
CA PHE A 70 -1.92 4.42 0.66
C PHE A 70 -3.36 4.93 0.82
N ILE A 71 -3.97 4.69 1.98
CA ILE A 71 -5.33 5.16 2.25
C ILE A 71 -5.41 6.68 2.41
N ALA A 72 -4.40 7.32 3.00
CA ALA A 72 -4.35 8.78 3.10
C ALA A 72 -4.29 9.43 1.71
N GLU A 73 -3.38 8.96 0.85
CA GLU A 73 -3.26 9.44 -0.54
C GLU A 73 -4.56 9.20 -1.34
N LEU A 74 -5.16 8.02 -1.19
CA LEU A 74 -6.44 7.70 -1.83
C LEU A 74 -7.57 8.60 -1.34
N SER A 75 -7.63 8.89 -0.04
CA SER A 75 -8.63 9.78 0.55
C SER A 75 -8.47 11.21 0.03
N GLU A 76 -7.24 11.68 -0.20
CA GLU A 76 -6.99 12.99 -0.81
C GLU A 76 -7.44 13.04 -2.28
N GLN A 77 -7.24 11.96 -3.05
CA GLN A 77 -7.67 11.87 -4.44
C GLN A 77 -9.19 11.77 -4.60
N ILE A 78 -9.86 10.99 -3.74
CA ILE A 78 -11.31 10.76 -3.79
C ILE A 78 -12.08 11.91 -3.14
N GLY A 79 -11.47 12.59 -2.16
CA GLY A 79 -12.05 13.73 -1.45
C GLY A 79 -13.27 13.33 -0.61
N ASP A 80 -14.29 14.20 -0.59
CA ASP A 80 -15.47 14.09 0.28
C ASP A 80 -16.27 12.80 0.10
N ARG A 81 -16.13 12.12 -1.03
CA ARG A 81 -16.80 10.83 -1.31
C ARG A 81 -16.20 9.67 -0.54
N PHE A 82 -14.98 9.80 -0.01
CA PHE A 82 -14.24 8.70 0.59
C PHE A 82 -15.02 8.04 1.73
N THR A 83 -15.50 8.81 2.71
CA THR A 83 -16.27 8.28 3.84
C THR A 83 -17.59 7.64 3.39
N SER A 84 -18.22 8.15 2.33
CA SER A 84 -19.45 7.54 1.78
C SER A 84 -19.18 6.20 1.12
N LEU A 85 -18.00 6.00 0.52
CA LEU A 85 -17.65 4.79 -0.20
C LEU A 85 -17.05 3.73 0.72
N PHE A 86 -16.20 4.13 1.67
CA PHE A 86 -15.41 3.18 2.47
C PHE A 86 -15.76 3.16 3.95
N GLY A 87 -16.61 4.09 4.40
CA GLY A 87 -16.98 4.27 5.79
C GLY A 87 -16.00 5.14 6.57
N ASP A 88 -16.38 5.50 7.80
CA ASP A 88 -15.54 6.23 8.75
C ASP A 88 -14.81 5.23 9.65
N LEU A 89 -13.71 4.67 9.13
CA LEU A 89 -12.89 3.68 9.81
C LEU A 89 -11.42 4.12 9.81
N PRO A 90 -10.61 3.65 10.77
CA PRO A 90 -9.17 3.84 10.74
C PRO A 90 -8.56 3.34 9.42
N ALA A 91 -7.57 4.06 8.88
CA ALA A 91 -6.97 3.78 7.58
C ALA A 91 -6.57 2.30 7.39
N ILE A 92 -5.95 1.69 8.40
CA ILE A 92 -5.55 0.27 8.34
C ILE A 92 -6.78 -0.65 8.20
N ALA A 93 -7.87 -0.37 8.91
CA ALA A 93 -9.09 -1.16 8.84
C ALA A 93 -9.80 -1.00 7.48
N VAL A 94 -9.77 0.21 6.91
CA VAL A 94 -10.24 0.46 5.53
C VAL A 94 -9.40 -0.34 4.54
N PHE A 95 -8.07 -0.32 4.69
CA PHE A 95 -7.18 -1.11 3.84
C PHE A 95 -7.51 -2.60 3.90
N ASP A 96 -7.57 -3.16 5.12
CA ASP A 96 -7.76 -4.59 5.34
C ASP A 96 -9.13 -5.12 4.89
N ALA A 97 -10.13 -4.24 4.79
CA ALA A 97 -11.46 -4.59 4.28
C ALA A 97 -11.50 -4.72 2.75
N TRP A 98 -10.65 -3.99 2.04
CA TRP A 98 -10.86 -3.69 0.62
C TRP A 98 -9.65 -3.99 -0.28
N TRP A 99 -8.43 -4.02 0.26
CA TRP A 99 -7.19 -4.25 -0.50
C TRP A 99 -6.38 -5.41 0.05
N LEU A 100 -5.51 -5.93 -0.81
CA LEU A 100 -4.50 -6.94 -0.49
C LEU A 100 -3.11 -6.33 -0.76
N ALA A 101 -2.14 -6.65 0.08
CA ALA A 101 -0.75 -6.25 -0.10
C ALA A 101 0.14 -7.48 -0.10
N GLU A 102 0.91 -7.66 -1.17
CA GLU A 102 1.90 -8.72 -1.31
C GLU A 102 3.29 -8.09 -1.36
N GLU A 103 4.22 -8.58 -0.55
CA GLU A 103 5.61 -8.14 -0.61
C GLU A 103 6.20 -8.53 -1.97
N ALA A 104 6.82 -7.58 -2.65
CA ALA A 104 7.45 -7.76 -3.95
C ALA A 104 8.95 -7.48 -3.86
N ASP A 105 9.73 -8.27 -4.61
CA ASP A 105 11.16 -8.02 -4.72
C ASP A 105 11.39 -6.75 -5.55
N THR A 106 12.00 -5.74 -4.93
CA THR A 106 12.34 -4.47 -5.58
C THR A 106 13.24 -4.61 -6.80
N VAL A 107 13.96 -5.73 -6.96
CA VAL A 107 14.81 -6.00 -8.12
C VAL A 107 13.99 -6.42 -9.35
N GLU A 108 12.78 -6.95 -9.14
CA GLU A 108 11.88 -7.43 -10.20
C GLU A 108 10.87 -6.39 -10.68
N ILE A 109 10.75 -5.26 -9.97
CA ILE A 109 9.86 -4.17 -10.38
C ILE A 109 10.58 -3.32 -11.43
N ALA A 110 10.18 -3.45 -12.69
CA ALA A 110 10.64 -2.58 -13.76
C ALA A 110 10.17 -1.15 -13.49
N THR A 111 11.13 -0.27 -13.25
CA THR A 111 10.92 1.12 -12.86
C THR A 111 11.94 2.01 -13.58
N ASP A 112 11.49 3.16 -14.03
CA ASP A 112 12.19 4.13 -14.88
C ASP A 112 12.75 5.35 -14.12
N TRP A 113 13.14 5.15 -12.85
CA TRP A 113 13.61 6.18 -11.90
C TRP A 113 14.49 7.31 -12.49
#